data_AF-A0A968SQA0-F1
#
_entry.id   AF-A0A968SQA0-F1
#
_cell.length_a   1.000
_cell.length_b   1.000
_cell.length_c   1.000
_cell.angle_alpha   90.00
_cell.angle_beta   90.00
_cell.angle_gamma   90.00
#
_symmetry.space_group_name_H-M   'P 1'
#
loop_
_entity.id
_entity.type
_entity.pdbx_description
1 polymer ?
#
loop_
_entity_poly.entity_id
_entity_poly.type
_entity_poly.pdbx_seq_one_letter_code
_entity_poly.pdbx_strand_id
1 'polypeptide(L)'
;MGSYDDDLDFPPRRHHGRGPRYQEATSQNLLSTGWKPLYRQLDPLYVWDLLSRDPLEMAQKALDVCSDVADTLGRQQYAWWANMMQIFSEDLRYEMGEFWDYITPPPTGPNHTYKDILSAVSPVDYDISRDRIPIAYVLSRLEDVTVQKVLQLLGRPTQITQSFMERNFYYPVERFADWEQLEILGIVSAYWQEKDLWLQIRNTDRTHRRFTIIGKDLSAWVNKATHNLAVMLSGYQCRIGQVQSPFPLDSFPVDIQDFSDQVQQSILTHQNLAVLAHGVPGTGKTAWTQAMAREVLVPLGYVIFILDHDAVQNFVPPSYLERICLIINEADNLAQDRGSDFGRSSTKTEHILSLLDGTLYQSVVDESMPPLKQRLVVLMTCNTTERMDPALLRRGRVDLTHEFAHVFV
;
A
#
# COMPACT_ATOMS: atom_id res chain seq x y z
N MET A 1 47.77 9.15 -26.20
CA MET A 1 46.88 9.25 -27.38
C MET A 1 46.36 7.85 -27.62
N GLY A 2 45.19 7.55 -27.04
CA GLY A 2 44.61 6.22 -27.00
C GLY A 2 43.15 6.38 -26.62
N SER A 3 42.31 6.46 -27.64
CA SER A 3 40.85 6.46 -27.57
C SER A 3 40.37 5.05 -27.26
N TYR A 4 39.62 4.89 -26.18
CA TYR A 4 38.74 3.76 -25.95
C TYR A 4 37.31 4.30 -26.11
N ASP A 5 36.64 3.86 -27.18
CA ASP A 5 35.19 3.98 -27.34
C ASP A 5 34.52 2.95 -26.44
N ASP A 6 33.58 3.41 -25.62
CA ASP A 6 32.64 2.59 -24.83
C ASP A 6 31.47 2.17 -25.73
N ASP A 7 31.52 0.95 -26.27
CA ASP A 7 30.35 0.25 -26.78
C ASP A 7 29.62 -0.43 -25.61
N LEU A 8 28.59 0.24 -25.08
CA LEU A 8 27.60 -0.36 -24.20
C LEU A 8 26.60 -1.16 -25.05
N ASP A 9 26.91 -2.45 -25.24
CA ASP A 9 26.01 -3.46 -25.81
C ASP A 9 24.73 -3.60 -24.94
N PHE A 10 23.63 -3.02 -25.41
CA PHE A 10 22.29 -3.36 -24.92
C PHE A 10 21.89 -4.73 -25.52
N PRO A 11 21.46 -5.71 -24.70
CA PRO A 11 20.97 -6.96 -25.27
C PRO A 11 19.68 -6.71 -26.07
N PRO A 12 19.50 -7.36 -27.23
CA PRO A 12 18.35 -7.14 -28.08
C PRO A 12 17.08 -7.57 -27.35
N ARG A 13 16.06 -6.69 -27.36
CA ARG A 13 14.70 -7.00 -26.91
C ARG A 13 14.19 -8.24 -27.65
N ARG A 14 14.20 -9.39 -26.99
CA ARG A 14 13.53 -10.61 -27.47
C ARG A 14 12.03 -10.41 -27.38
N HIS A 15 11.38 -10.10 -28.50
CA HIS A 15 9.95 -10.32 -28.68
C HIS A 15 9.69 -11.84 -28.61
N HIS A 16 9.28 -12.33 -27.44
CA HIS A 16 8.67 -13.65 -27.34
C HIS A 16 7.24 -13.57 -27.86
N GLY A 17 7.06 -13.78 -29.16
CA GLY A 17 5.76 -14.12 -29.73
C GLY A 17 5.26 -15.43 -29.13
N ARG A 18 4.35 -15.36 -28.14
CA ARG A 18 3.55 -16.52 -27.71
C ARG A 18 2.49 -16.77 -28.78
N GLY A 19 2.50 -17.95 -29.39
CA GLY A 19 1.64 -18.28 -30.53
C GLY A 19 0.12 -18.21 -30.27
N PRO A 20 -0.69 -18.10 -31.34
CA PRO A 20 -2.14 -17.82 -31.29
C PRO A 20 -2.94 -18.87 -30.50
N ARG A 21 -2.55 -20.15 -30.55
CA ARG A 21 -3.23 -21.23 -29.78
C ARG A 21 -3.19 -21.04 -28.27
N TYR A 22 -2.12 -20.44 -27.73
CA TYR A 22 -2.02 -20.17 -26.30
C TYR A 22 -2.97 -19.01 -25.91
N GLN A 23 -3.10 -18.02 -26.78
CA GLN A 23 -3.98 -16.87 -26.58
C GLN A 23 -5.46 -17.26 -26.63
N GLU A 24 -5.85 -18.12 -27.58
CA GLU A 24 -7.21 -18.64 -27.67
C GLU A 24 -7.57 -19.50 -26.45
N ALA A 25 -6.70 -20.41 -26.03
CA ALA A 25 -6.96 -21.25 -24.86
C ALA A 25 -7.15 -20.43 -23.58
N THR A 26 -6.33 -19.39 -23.38
CA THR A 26 -6.40 -18.57 -22.15
C THR A 26 -7.58 -17.59 -22.18
N SER A 27 -7.94 -17.06 -23.36
CA SER A 27 -9.15 -16.23 -23.50
C SER A 27 -10.45 -17.04 -23.43
N GLN A 28 -10.45 -18.28 -23.95
CA GLN A 28 -11.54 -19.23 -23.72
C GLN A 28 -11.71 -19.54 -22.23
N ASN A 29 -10.60 -19.58 -21.47
CA ASN A 29 -10.68 -19.76 -20.01
C ASN A 29 -11.42 -18.59 -19.34
N LEU A 30 -11.07 -17.34 -19.68
CA LEU A 30 -11.77 -16.15 -19.15
C LEU A 30 -13.28 -16.16 -19.43
N LEU A 31 -13.68 -16.51 -20.66
CA LEU A 31 -15.09 -16.58 -21.02
C LEU A 31 -15.82 -17.65 -20.21
N SER A 32 -15.15 -18.76 -19.90
CA SER A 32 -15.70 -19.83 -19.08
C SER A 32 -15.83 -19.44 -17.60
N THR A 33 -14.95 -18.57 -17.10
CA THR A 33 -14.98 -18.03 -15.74
C THR A 33 -15.90 -16.81 -15.56
N GLY A 34 -16.65 -16.45 -16.62
CA GLY A 34 -17.73 -15.47 -16.57
C GLY A 34 -17.34 -14.06 -17.01
N TRP A 35 -16.11 -13.84 -17.47
CA TRP A 35 -15.72 -12.60 -18.13
C TRP A 35 -16.42 -12.47 -19.47
N LYS A 36 -16.70 -11.22 -19.86
CA LYS A 36 -17.28 -10.89 -21.15
C LYS A 36 -16.37 -9.92 -21.90
N PRO A 37 -16.26 -10.03 -23.22
CA PRO A 37 -15.48 -9.07 -24.00
C PRO A 37 -16.08 -7.67 -23.84
N LEU A 38 -15.24 -6.70 -23.54
CA LEU A 38 -15.59 -5.29 -23.47
C LEU A 38 -15.21 -4.65 -24.81
N TYR A 39 -16.20 -4.45 -25.66
CA TYR A 39 -16.01 -3.73 -26.91
C TYR A 39 -16.06 -2.23 -26.65
N ARG A 40 -15.07 -1.50 -27.15
CA ARG A 40 -15.08 -0.04 -27.13
C ARG A 40 -16.23 0.47 -27.98
N GLN A 41 -16.96 1.46 -27.46
CA GLN A 41 -18.09 2.07 -28.16
C GLN A 41 -17.63 3.34 -28.87
N LEU A 42 -18.19 3.61 -30.04
CA LEU A 42 -17.98 4.87 -30.74
C LEU A 42 -18.62 6.02 -29.96
N ASP A 43 -17.83 7.03 -29.65
CA ASP A 43 -18.29 8.30 -29.10
C ASP A 43 -18.14 9.39 -30.16
N PRO A 44 -19.23 9.95 -30.71
CA PRO A 44 -19.18 11.00 -31.72
C PRO A 44 -18.40 12.25 -31.26
N LEU A 45 -18.41 12.56 -29.96
CA LEU A 45 -17.67 13.70 -29.41
C LEU A 45 -16.17 13.42 -29.40
N TYR A 46 -15.76 12.20 -29.05
CA TYR A 46 -14.36 11.78 -29.09
C TYR A 46 -13.82 11.80 -30.51
N VAL A 47 -14.57 11.27 -31.49
CA VAL A 47 -14.18 11.30 -32.90
C VAL A 47 -14.06 12.73 -33.42
N TRP A 48 -14.96 13.63 -33.00
CA TRP A 48 -14.88 15.05 -33.37
C TRP A 48 -13.66 15.76 -32.77
N ASP A 49 -13.34 15.50 -31.49
CA ASP A 49 -12.14 16.02 -30.85
C ASP A 49 -10.87 15.49 -31.53
N LEU A 50 -10.83 14.19 -31.87
CA LEU A 50 -9.73 13.56 -32.59
C LEU A 50 -9.53 14.17 -33.99
N LEU A 51 -10.61 14.35 -34.75
CA LEU A 51 -10.59 15.04 -36.06
C LEU A 51 -10.08 16.48 -35.96
N SER A 52 -10.34 17.14 -34.83
CA SER A 52 -9.92 18.52 -34.61
C SER A 52 -8.45 18.64 -34.19
N ARG A 53 -7.90 17.61 -33.52
CA ARG A 53 -6.51 17.59 -33.04
C ARG A 53 -5.53 17.03 -34.07
N ASP A 54 -5.83 15.85 -34.63
CA ASP A 54 -4.91 15.07 -35.47
C ASP A 54 -5.57 14.55 -36.77
N PRO A 55 -6.02 15.46 -37.67
CA PRO A 55 -6.73 15.05 -38.90
C PRO A 55 -5.87 14.25 -39.87
N LEU A 56 -4.54 14.47 -39.88
CA LEU A 56 -3.63 13.82 -40.81
C LEU A 56 -3.40 12.34 -40.45
N GLU A 57 -3.18 12.04 -39.17
CA GLU A 57 -2.94 10.68 -38.68
C GLU A 57 -4.21 9.83 -38.83
N MET A 58 -5.39 10.40 -38.53
CA MET A 58 -6.66 9.72 -38.77
C MET A 58 -6.87 9.37 -40.24
N ALA A 59 -6.54 10.30 -41.15
CA ALA A 59 -6.63 10.05 -42.59
C ALA A 59 -5.65 8.96 -43.06
N GLN A 60 -4.43 8.94 -42.53
CA GLN A 60 -3.43 7.91 -42.82
C GLN A 60 -3.91 6.53 -42.38
N LYS A 61 -4.29 6.36 -41.10
CA LYS A 61 -4.78 5.07 -40.59
C LYS A 61 -6.03 4.58 -41.33
N ALA A 62 -6.94 5.49 -41.70
CA ALA A 62 -8.12 5.13 -42.50
C ALA A 62 -7.75 4.65 -43.92
N LEU A 63 -6.78 5.31 -44.56
CA LEU A 63 -6.28 4.92 -45.88
C LEU A 63 -5.54 3.59 -45.84
N ASP A 64 -4.76 3.32 -44.81
CA ASP A 64 -4.03 2.06 -44.63
C ASP A 64 -5.02 0.88 -44.55
N VAL A 65 -6.04 0.98 -43.69
CA VAL A 65 -7.10 -0.05 -43.61
C VAL A 65 -7.84 -0.21 -44.94
N CYS A 66 -8.15 0.89 -45.64
CA CYS A 66 -8.81 0.82 -46.93
C CYS A 66 -7.94 0.17 -48.00
N SER A 67 -6.62 0.44 -47.98
CA SER A 67 -5.63 -0.17 -48.86
C SER A 67 -5.55 -1.68 -48.64
N ASP A 68 -5.48 -2.13 -47.38
CA ASP A 68 -5.40 -3.55 -47.05
C ASP A 68 -6.67 -4.33 -47.41
N VAL A 69 -7.84 -3.72 -47.19
CA VAL A 69 -9.13 -4.27 -47.63
C VAL A 69 -9.18 -4.37 -49.15
N ALA A 70 -8.74 -3.31 -49.86
CA ALA A 70 -8.75 -3.27 -51.31
C ALA A 70 -7.77 -4.28 -51.93
N ASP A 71 -6.56 -4.41 -51.38
CA ASP A 71 -5.59 -5.43 -51.80
C ASP A 71 -6.18 -6.82 -51.62
N THR A 72 -6.75 -7.10 -50.43
CA THR A 72 -7.34 -8.40 -50.11
C THR A 72 -8.50 -8.79 -51.04
N LEU A 73 -9.37 -7.83 -51.36
CA LEU A 73 -10.49 -8.05 -52.26
C LEU A 73 -10.07 -8.14 -53.74
N GLY A 74 -9.01 -7.42 -54.12
CA GLY A 74 -8.51 -7.29 -55.48
C GLY A 74 -7.67 -8.45 -56.00
N ARG A 75 -7.34 -9.45 -55.17
CA ARG A 75 -6.50 -10.60 -55.55
C ARG A 75 -7.18 -11.44 -56.64
N GLN A 76 -6.62 -11.47 -57.85
CA GLN A 76 -7.14 -12.27 -58.96
C GLN A 76 -6.75 -13.76 -58.89
N GLN A 77 -5.90 -14.14 -57.94
CA GLN A 77 -5.32 -15.48 -57.81
C GLN A 77 -6.25 -16.45 -57.04
N TYR A 78 -7.27 -15.92 -56.38
CA TYR A 78 -8.24 -16.67 -55.59
C TYR A 78 -9.66 -16.42 -56.10
N ALA A 79 -10.58 -17.32 -55.75
CA ALA A 79 -11.99 -17.08 -56.02
C ALA A 79 -12.50 -15.88 -55.21
N TRP A 80 -13.43 -15.11 -55.76
CA TRP A 80 -13.99 -13.91 -55.13
C TRP A 80 -14.53 -14.14 -53.70
N TRP A 81 -15.09 -15.32 -53.43
CA TRP A 81 -15.59 -15.68 -52.10
C TRP A 81 -14.45 -15.99 -51.12
N ALA A 82 -13.31 -16.49 -51.60
CA ALA A 82 -12.14 -16.74 -50.78
C ALA A 82 -11.50 -15.42 -50.35
N ASN A 83 -11.43 -14.42 -51.25
CA ASN A 83 -11.03 -13.05 -50.90
C ASN A 83 -11.97 -12.44 -49.84
N MET A 84 -13.27 -12.66 -49.97
CA MET A 84 -14.24 -12.21 -48.97
C MET A 84 -14.02 -12.88 -47.60
N MET A 85 -13.68 -14.17 -47.57
CA MET A 85 -13.32 -14.86 -46.33
C MET A 85 -11.98 -14.37 -45.75
N GLN A 86 -11.06 -13.94 -46.61
CA GLN A 86 -9.73 -13.41 -46.23
C GLN A 86 -9.83 -12.04 -45.52
N ILE A 87 -10.92 -11.29 -45.70
CA ILE A 87 -11.20 -10.08 -44.89
C ILE A 87 -11.28 -10.43 -43.40
N PHE A 88 -11.71 -11.65 -43.08
CA PHE A 88 -11.76 -12.16 -41.70
C PHE A 88 -10.47 -12.83 -41.26
N SER A 89 -9.36 -12.67 -42.01
CA SER A 89 -8.04 -13.16 -41.63
C SER A 89 -7.52 -12.46 -40.37
N GLU A 90 -6.57 -13.09 -39.67
CA GLU A 90 -5.98 -12.53 -38.45
C GLU A 90 -5.29 -11.19 -38.71
N ASP A 91 -4.56 -11.07 -39.82
CA ASP A 91 -3.81 -9.87 -40.18
C ASP A 91 -4.75 -8.66 -40.39
N LEU A 92 -5.82 -8.84 -41.18
CA LEU A 92 -6.72 -7.74 -41.48
C LEU A 92 -7.64 -7.38 -40.30
N ARG A 93 -7.97 -8.37 -39.45
CA ARG A 93 -8.64 -8.12 -38.17
C ARG A 93 -7.78 -7.34 -37.19
N TYR A 94 -6.46 -7.56 -37.21
CA TYR A 94 -5.52 -6.81 -36.39
C TYR A 94 -5.50 -5.34 -36.81
N GLU A 95 -5.32 -5.05 -38.10
CA GLU A 95 -5.32 -3.67 -38.65
C GLU A 95 -6.67 -2.96 -38.41
N MET A 96 -7.79 -3.63 -38.66
CA MET A 96 -9.11 -3.10 -38.32
C MET A 96 -9.28 -2.84 -36.82
N GLY A 97 -8.71 -3.72 -35.98
CA GLY A 97 -8.71 -3.59 -34.53
C GLY A 97 -7.90 -2.37 -34.05
N GLU A 98 -6.71 -2.15 -34.63
CA GLU A 98 -5.88 -0.99 -34.31
C GLU A 98 -6.58 0.32 -34.69
N PHE A 99 -7.17 0.37 -35.88
CA PHE A 99 -7.96 1.53 -36.30
C PHE A 99 -9.18 1.75 -35.40
N TRP A 100 -9.90 0.68 -35.04
CA TRP A 100 -11.03 0.76 -34.12
C TRP A 100 -10.60 1.29 -32.75
N ASP A 101 -9.46 0.83 -32.23
CA ASP A 101 -8.90 1.28 -30.96
C ASP A 101 -8.40 2.72 -30.99
N TYR A 102 -8.03 3.25 -32.17
CA TYR A 102 -7.65 4.64 -32.37
C TYR A 102 -8.88 5.58 -32.37
N ILE A 103 -9.96 5.20 -33.05
CA ILE A 103 -11.17 6.05 -33.18
C ILE A 103 -12.12 5.94 -31.99
N THR A 104 -11.89 5.02 -31.06
CA THR A 104 -12.72 4.84 -29.87
C THR A 104 -11.98 5.23 -28.59
N PRO A 105 -12.67 5.85 -27.62
CA PRO A 105 -12.03 6.24 -26.38
C PRO A 105 -11.45 5.02 -25.65
N PRO A 106 -10.28 5.15 -25.01
CA PRO A 106 -9.72 4.07 -24.21
C PRO A 106 -10.69 3.72 -23.06
N PRO A 107 -10.74 2.44 -22.65
CA PRO A 107 -11.55 2.05 -21.51
C PRO A 107 -11.12 2.84 -20.27
N THR A 108 -12.10 3.17 -19.42
CA THR A 108 -11.86 3.87 -18.16
C THR A 108 -10.82 3.12 -17.34
N GLY A 109 -9.67 3.75 -17.13
CA GLY A 109 -8.57 3.23 -16.34
C GLY A 109 -8.35 4.04 -15.06
N PRO A 110 -7.57 3.50 -14.13
CA PRO A 110 -7.23 4.20 -12.90
C PRO A 110 -6.54 5.52 -13.19
N ASN A 111 -7.01 6.55 -12.49
CA ASN A 111 -6.45 7.87 -12.63
C ASN A 111 -5.12 7.97 -11.85
N HIS A 112 -4.02 7.73 -12.56
CA HIS A 112 -2.66 7.81 -11.99
C HIS A 112 -2.23 9.23 -11.60
N THR A 113 -3.05 10.26 -11.81
CA THR A 113 -2.80 11.59 -11.26
C THR A 113 -3.05 11.67 -9.75
N TYR A 114 -3.78 10.70 -9.19
CA TYR A 114 -3.99 10.61 -7.74
C TYR A 114 -2.69 10.21 -7.06
N LYS A 115 -2.31 10.98 -6.03
CA LYS A 115 -1.07 10.74 -5.29
C LYS A 115 -1.25 9.76 -4.13
N ASP A 116 -2.48 9.55 -3.64
CA ASP A 116 -2.71 8.61 -2.56
C ASP A 116 -2.84 7.20 -3.11
N ILE A 117 -1.84 6.38 -2.80
CA ILE A 117 -1.72 5.01 -3.26
C ILE A 117 -1.44 4.12 -2.04
N LEU A 118 -2.21 3.06 -1.90
CA LEU A 118 -1.95 1.99 -0.94
C LEU A 118 -1.76 0.69 -1.70
N SER A 119 -0.60 0.05 -1.56
CA SER A 119 -0.31 -1.21 -2.23
C SER A 119 0.12 -2.28 -1.23
N ALA A 120 -0.37 -3.49 -1.41
CA ALA A 120 0.05 -4.65 -0.62
C ALA A 120 0.18 -5.90 -1.51
N VAL A 121 1.01 -6.85 -1.08
CA VAL A 121 1.13 -8.17 -1.70
C VAL A 121 0.48 -9.21 -0.77
N SER A 122 -0.35 -10.07 -1.33
CA SER A 122 -1.07 -11.11 -0.60
C SER A 122 -0.96 -12.47 -1.32
N PRO A 123 -0.72 -13.58 -0.61
CA PRO A 123 -0.34 -13.65 0.81
C PRO A 123 1.07 -13.07 1.04
N VAL A 124 1.40 -12.72 2.29
CA VAL A 124 2.76 -12.25 2.62
C VAL A 124 3.65 -13.46 2.88
N ASP A 125 4.75 -13.59 2.14
CA ASP A 125 5.69 -14.70 2.29
C ASP A 125 6.51 -14.64 3.57
N TYR A 126 6.90 -15.83 4.01
CA TYR A 126 7.55 -16.09 5.29
C TYR A 126 9.00 -16.53 5.06
N ASP A 127 9.95 -15.75 5.55
CA ASP A 127 11.30 -16.23 5.86
C ASP A 127 11.63 -15.86 7.31
N ILE A 128 10.88 -16.44 8.25
CA ILE A 128 11.13 -16.22 9.67
C ILE A 128 12.14 -17.24 10.13
N SER A 129 13.30 -16.73 10.53
CA SER A 129 14.25 -17.49 11.33
C SER A 129 13.63 -17.82 12.68
N ARG A 130 13.92 -19.01 13.23
CA ARG A 130 13.41 -19.46 14.53
C ARG A 130 13.70 -18.47 15.67
N ASP A 131 14.67 -17.60 15.49
CA ASP A 131 15.19 -16.73 16.56
C ASP A 131 14.60 -15.30 16.54
N ARG A 132 14.12 -14.77 15.40
CA ARG A 132 13.66 -13.37 15.28
C ARG A 132 12.65 -13.17 14.15
N ILE A 133 11.61 -12.35 14.41
CA ILE A 133 10.68 -11.86 13.38
C ILE A 133 11.14 -10.47 12.90
N PRO A 134 11.47 -10.31 11.60
CA PRO A 134 11.81 -9.00 11.06
C PRO A 134 10.61 -8.04 11.12
N ILE A 135 10.83 -6.80 11.54
CA ILE A 135 9.76 -5.79 11.58
C ILE A 135 9.17 -5.52 10.19
N ALA A 136 9.97 -5.60 9.12
CA ALA A 136 9.52 -5.42 7.74
C ALA A 136 8.40 -6.42 7.36
N TYR A 137 8.49 -7.66 7.84
CA TYR A 137 7.42 -8.66 7.63
C TYR A 137 6.12 -8.23 8.32
N VAL A 138 6.22 -7.73 9.55
CA VAL A 138 5.07 -7.26 10.32
C VAL A 138 4.40 -6.06 9.65
N LEU A 139 5.19 -5.12 9.14
CA LEU A 139 4.69 -3.96 8.40
C LEU A 139 4.01 -4.38 7.09
N SER A 140 4.60 -5.32 6.34
CA SER A 140 3.99 -5.88 5.12
C SER A 140 2.68 -6.60 5.42
N ARG A 141 2.63 -7.32 6.55
CA ARG A 141 1.40 -7.98 7.00
C ARG A 141 0.33 -6.98 7.42
N LEU A 142 0.73 -5.88 8.07
CA LEU A 142 -0.16 -4.78 8.40
C LEU A 142 -0.74 -4.12 7.14
N GLU A 143 0.07 -3.91 6.12
CA GLU A 143 -0.37 -3.38 4.81
C GLU A 143 -1.42 -4.28 4.17
N ASP A 144 -1.16 -5.59 4.10
CA ASP A 144 -2.11 -6.56 3.56
C ASP A 144 -3.43 -6.54 4.35
N VAL A 145 -3.37 -6.63 5.68
CA VAL A 145 -4.58 -6.54 6.54
C VAL A 145 -5.33 -5.23 6.32
N THR A 146 -4.61 -4.11 6.15
CA THR A 146 -5.22 -2.81 5.90
C THR A 146 -5.93 -2.78 4.55
N VAL A 147 -5.28 -3.22 3.47
CA VAL A 147 -5.89 -3.32 2.14
C VAL A 147 -7.12 -4.20 2.16
N GLN A 148 -7.04 -5.40 2.73
CA GLN A 148 -8.19 -6.31 2.81
C GLN A 148 -9.36 -5.69 3.58
N LYS A 149 -9.10 -5.03 4.71
CA LYS A 149 -10.15 -4.32 5.45
C LYS A 149 -10.74 -3.14 4.67
N VAL A 150 -9.92 -2.37 3.95
CA VAL A 150 -10.40 -1.31 3.06
C VAL A 150 -11.33 -1.92 2.01
N LEU A 151 -10.94 -3.00 1.34
CA LEU A 151 -11.77 -3.69 0.34
C LEU A 151 -13.09 -4.18 0.92
N GLN A 152 -13.09 -4.71 2.14
CA GLN A 152 -14.31 -5.09 2.86
C GLN A 152 -15.23 -3.89 3.13
N LEU A 153 -14.67 -2.75 3.54
CA LEU A 153 -15.43 -1.49 3.74
C LEU A 153 -15.96 -0.90 2.43
N LEU A 154 -15.21 -1.08 1.33
CA LEU A 154 -15.63 -0.60 0.02
C LEU A 154 -16.81 -1.43 -0.53
N GLY A 155 -16.87 -2.72 -0.20
CA GLY A 155 -17.93 -3.62 -0.64
C GLY A 155 -17.86 -3.89 -2.13
N ARG A 156 -19.02 -3.98 -2.79
CA ARG A 156 -19.08 -4.30 -4.22
C ARG A 156 -18.68 -3.09 -5.09
N PRO A 157 -17.80 -3.28 -6.09
CA PRO A 157 -17.44 -2.22 -7.03
C PRO A 157 -18.59 -1.91 -8.00
N THR A 158 -18.58 -0.72 -8.60
CA THR A 158 -19.51 -0.32 -9.67
C THR A 158 -19.15 -0.98 -11.00
N GLN A 159 -17.86 -1.20 -11.23
CA GLN A 159 -17.34 -1.78 -12.46
C GLN A 159 -16.10 -2.63 -12.17
N ILE A 160 -15.98 -3.75 -12.87
CA ILE A 160 -14.79 -4.61 -12.87
C ILE A 160 -14.39 -4.85 -14.31
N THR A 161 -13.15 -4.50 -14.65
CA THR A 161 -12.55 -4.73 -15.96
C THR A 161 -11.22 -5.44 -15.84
N GLN A 162 -10.79 -6.10 -16.91
CA GLN A 162 -9.45 -6.66 -17.02
C GLN A 162 -8.89 -6.36 -18.40
N SER A 163 -7.63 -5.95 -18.44
CA SER A 163 -6.87 -5.84 -19.68
C SER A 163 -5.83 -6.96 -19.76
N PHE A 164 -5.85 -7.71 -20.85
CA PHE A 164 -4.91 -8.80 -21.12
C PHE A 164 -4.61 -8.90 -22.62
N MET A 165 -3.33 -8.82 -22.99
CA MET A 165 -2.86 -8.90 -24.39
C MET A 165 -3.70 -8.00 -25.32
N GLU A 166 -3.81 -6.71 -24.96
CA GLU A 166 -4.55 -5.67 -25.70
C GLU A 166 -6.07 -5.85 -25.79
N ARG A 167 -6.62 -6.93 -25.23
CA ARG A 167 -8.06 -7.14 -25.13
C ARG A 167 -8.58 -6.69 -23.77
N ASN A 168 -9.74 -6.05 -23.79
CA ASN A 168 -10.43 -5.63 -22.59
C ASN A 168 -11.64 -6.52 -22.34
N PHE A 169 -11.83 -6.87 -21.08
CA PHE A 169 -12.93 -7.68 -20.60
C PHE A 169 -13.62 -6.95 -19.47
N TYR A 170 -14.92 -7.17 -19.32
CA TYR A 170 -15.67 -6.74 -18.14
C TYR A 170 -16.23 -7.95 -17.41
N TYR A 171 -16.33 -7.84 -16.09
CA TYR A 171 -16.95 -8.85 -15.25
C TYR A 171 -18.30 -8.32 -14.72
N PRO A 172 -19.41 -9.03 -14.93
CA PRO A 172 -20.71 -8.64 -14.38
C PRO A 172 -20.66 -8.56 -12.86
N VAL A 173 -20.88 -7.37 -12.30
CA VAL A 173 -20.77 -7.10 -10.85
C VAL A 173 -21.79 -7.91 -10.05
N GLU A 174 -22.92 -8.30 -10.65
CA GLU A 174 -23.94 -9.12 -9.99
C GLU A 174 -23.44 -10.53 -9.65
N ARG A 175 -22.43 -11.01 -10.37
CA ARG A 175 -21.78 -12.31 -10.14
C ARG A 175 -20.59 -12.22 -9.20
N PHE A 176 -20.16 -11.01 -8.85
CA PHE A 176 -18.99 -10.81 -8.01
C PHE A 176 -19.28 -11.26 -6.56
N ALA A 177 -18.53 -12.25 -6.11
CA ALA A 177 -18.58 -12.75 -4.74
C ALA A 177 -17.34 -12.33 -3.95
N ASP A 178 -16.14 -12.61 -4.48
CA ASP A 178 -14.87 -12.37 -3.82
C ASP A 178 -13.73 -12.11 -4.82
N TRP A 179 -12.69 -11.39 -4.38
CA TRP A 179 -11.49 -11.08 -5.14
C TRP A 179 -10.61 -12.30 -5.36
N GLU A 180 -10.61 -13.27 -4.45
CA GLU A 180 -9.79 -14.49 -4.57
C GLU A 180 -10.26 -15.39 -5.73
N GLN A 181 -11.57 -15.45 -5.93
CA GLN A 181 -12.23 -16.31 -6.94
C GLN A 181 -12.11 -15.75 -8.36
N LEU A 182 -11.79 -14.47 -8.53
CA LEU A 182 -11.60 -13.88 -9.84
C LEU A 182 -10.34 -14.46 -10.51
N GLU A 183 -10.52 -14.95 -11.74
CA GLU A 183 -9.40 -15.35 -12.58
C GLU A 183 -8.71 -14.10 -13.15
N ILE A 184 -7.43 -13.97 -12.82
CA ILE A 184 -6.57 -12.84 -13.20
C ILE A 184 -5.50 -13.34 -14.15
N LEU A 185 -5.50 -12.86 -15.39
CA LEU A 185 -4.47 -13.14 -16.39
C LEU A 185 -3.59 -11.92 -16.69
N GLY A 186 -4.16 -10.73 -16.53
CA GLY A 186 -3.49 -9.46 -16.80
C GLY A 186 -3.66 -8.50 -15.62
N ILE A 187 -4.12 -7.29 -15.92
CA ILE A 187 -4.40 -6.27 -14.90
C ILE A 187 -5.91 -6.19 -14.73
N VAL A 188 -6.42 -6.57 -13.57
CA VAL A 188 -7.80 -6.32 -13.18
C VAL A 188 -7.87 -4.92 -12.59
N SER A 189 -8.85 -4.13 -13.04
CA SER A 189 -9.20 -2.83 -12.48
C SER A 189 -10.64 -2.86 -11.99
N ALA A 190 -10.88 -2.39 -10.77
CA ALA A 190 -12.22 -2.19 -10.25
C ALA A 190 -12.41 -0.74 -9.81
N TYR A 191 -13.62 -0.22 -10.01
CA TYR A 191 -13.95 1.18 -9.75
C TYR A 191 -15.18 1.31 -8.87
N TRP A 192 -15.11 2.20 -7.88
CA TRP A 192 -16.24 2.63 -7.06
C TRP A 192 -16.57 4.08 -7.39
N GLN A 193 -17.57 4.29 -8.25
CA GLN A 193 -17.90 5.61 -8.78
C GLN A 193 -18.31 6.61 -7.68
N GLU A 194 -19.10 6.17 -6.70
CA GLU A 194 -19.56 7.03 -5.61
C GLU A 194 -18.43 7.51 -4.70
N LYS A 195 -17.35 6.74 -4.62
CA LYS A 195 -16.21 6.97 -3.70
C LYS A 195 -14.99 7.53 -4.43
N ASP A 196 -15.04 7.53 -5.77
CA ASP A 196 -13.93 7.86 -6.67
C ASP A 196 -12.63 7.12 -6.33
N LEU A 197 -12.75 5.79 -6.15
CA LEU A 197 -11.63 4.90 -5.82
C LEU A 197 -11.45 3.83 -6.87
N TRP A 198 -10.18 3.57 -7.19
CA TRP A 198 -9.76 2.49 -8.06
C TRP A 198 -9.01 1.42 -7.29
N LEU A 199 -9.21 0.17 -7.66
CA LEU A 199 -8.38 -0.97 -7.27
C LEU A 199 -7.74 -1.54 -8.52
N GLN A 200 -6.43 -1.74 -8.49
CA GLN A 200 -5.70 -2.57 -9.45
C GLN A 200 -5.26 -3.87 -8.79
N ILE A 201 -5.46 -4.99 -9.46
CA ILE A 201 -4.95 -6.29 -9.04
C ILE A 201 -4.07 -6.86 -10.15
N ARG A 202 -2.87 -7.30 -9.78
CA ARG A 202 -1.91 -7.94 -10.69
C ARG A 202 -1.30 -9.15 -10.03
N ASN A 203 -1.08 -10.22 -10.79
CA ASN A 203 -0.29 -11.34 -10.31
C ASN A 203 1.19 -10.93 -10.30
N THR A 204 1.84 -11.09 -9.15
CA THR A 204 3.30 -10.90 -9.03
C THR A 204 4.02 -12.18 -9.44
N ASP A 205 3.48 -13.32 -9.00
CA ASP A 205 3.89 -14.66 -9.42
C ASP A 205 2.66 -15.60 -9.47
N ARG A 206 2.87 -16.92 -9.34
CA ARG A 206 1.77 -17.90 -9.37
C ARG A 206 0.88 -17.90 -8.13
N THR A 207 1.38 -17.42 -7.00
CA THR A 207 0.75 -17.52 -5.68
C THR A 207 0.41 -16.16 -5.10
N HIS A 208 1.07 -15.10 -5.56
CA HIS A 208 1.02 -13.77 -4.98
C HIS A 208 0.31 -12.79 -5.89
N ARG A 209 -0.60 -12.04 -5.30
CA ARG A 209 -1.34 -10.96 -5.93
C ARG A 209 -0.96 -9.64 -5.27
N ARG A 210 -0.68 -8.64 -6.10
CA ARG A 210 -0.52 -7.26 -5.67
C ARG A 210 -1.85 -6.54 -5.83
N PHE A 211 -2.33 -5.98 -4.73
CA PHE A 211 -3.50 -5.12 -4.67
C PHE A 211 -3.05 -3.68 -4.50
N THR A 212 -3.51 -2.78 -5.35
CA THR A 212 -3.15 -1.36 -5.32
C THR A 212 -4.41 -0.52 -5.38
N ILE A 213 -4.71 0.20 -4.29
CA ILE A 213 -5.85 1.12 -4.20
C ILE A 213 -5.35 2.53 -4.49
N ILE A 214 -6.07 3.26 -5.34
CA ILE A 214 -5.70 4.59 -5.83
C ILE A 214 -6.93 5.51 -5.71
N GLY A 215 -6.76 6.69 -5.11
CA GLY A 215 -7.88 7.57 -4.79
C GLY A 215 -7.50 8.97 -4.32
N LYS A 216 -8.48 9.88 -4.18
CA LYS A 216 -8.26 11.23 -3.61
C LYS A 216 -8.41 11.33 -2.09
N ASP A 217 -9.19 10.44 -1.49
CA ASP A 217 -9.52 10.46 -0.05
C ASP A 217 -9.22 9.08 0.57
N LEU A 218 -8.10 8.49 0.17
CA LEU A 218 -7.74 7.14 0.60
C LEU A 218 -7.46 7.09 2.11
N SER A 219 -6.92 8.17 2.68
CA SER A 219 -6.58 8.22 4.09
C SER A 219 -7.80 8.07 5.02
N ALA A 220 -8.96 8.61 4.65
CA ALA A 220 -10.20 8.41 5.40
C ALA A 220 -10.63 6.93 5.44
N TRP A 221 -10.42 6.18 4.36
CA TRP A 221 -10.69 4.74 4.30
C TRP A 221 -9.67 3.92 5.08
N VAL A 222 -8.39 4.30 4.99
CA VAL A 222 -7.32 3.70 5.79
C VAL A 222 -7.61 3.88 7.27
N ASN A 223 -7.92 5.10 7.72
CA ASN A 223 -8.24 5.40 9.11
C ASN A 223 -9.43 4.59 9.63
N LYS A 224 -10.47 4.36 8.80
CA LYS A 224 -11.59 3.48 9.15
C LYS A 224 -11.17 2.01 9.24
N ALA A 225 -10.33 1.54 8.32
CA ALA A 225 -9.85 0.16 8.27
C ALA A 225 -8.91 -0.18 9.44
N THR A 226 -8.08 0.78 9.84
CA THR A 226 -7.08 0.63 10.90
C THR A 226 -7.61 1.02 12.28
N HIS A 227 -8.88 1.44 12.38
CA HIS A 227 -9.52 1.74 13.66
C HIS A 227 -9.43 0.54 14.62
N ASN A 228 -8.98 0.79 15.85
CA ASN A 228 -8.76 -0.21 16.88
C ASN A 228 -7.80 -1.34 16.46
N LEU A 229 -6.85 -1.05 15.58
CA LEU A 229 -5.82 -1.99 15.17
C LEU A 229 -4.55 -1.77 16.00
N ALA A 230 -4.01 -2.86 16.52
CA ALA A 230 -2.76 -2.90 17.24
C ALA A 230 -1.81 -3.96 16.65
N VAL A 231 -0.53 -3.63 16.65
CA VAL A 231 0.57 -4.51 16.27
C VAL A 231 1.43 -4.73 17.50
N MET A 232 1.68 -5.98 17.85
CA MET A 232 2.61 -6.37 18.91
C MET A 232 3.75 -7.17 18.31
N LEU A 233 4.98 -6.74 18.56
CA LEU A 233 6.20 -7.45 18.21
C LEU A 233 7.11 -7.53 19.44
N SER A 234 7.26 -8.75 19.97
CA SER A 234 8.11 -9.02 21.13
C SER A 234 8.84 -10.35 20.92
N GLY A 235 10.14 -10.29 20.68
CA GLY A 235 10.99 -11.44 20.35
C GLY A 235 10.47 -12.21 19.13
N TYR A 236 9.96 -13.42 19.38
CA TYR A 236 9.40 -14.30 18.35
C TYR A 236 7.87 -14.25 18.26
N GLN A 237 7.21 -13.38 19.04
CA GLN A 237 5.76 -13.21 19.00
C GLN A 237 5.40 -11.98 18.17
N CYS A 238 4.66 -12.20 17.09
CA CYS A 238 4.04 -11.15 16.30
C CYS A 238 2.52 -11.35 16.32
N ARG A 239 1.77 -10.30 16.66
CA ARG A 239 0.30 -10.32 16.62
C ARG A 239 -0.23 -9.01 16.05
N ILE A 240 -1.19 -9.12 15.14
CA ILE A 240 -1.99 -8.01 14.67
C ILE A 240 -3.41 -8.26 15.17
N GLY A 241 -3.97 -7.32 15.95
CA GLY A 241 -5.22 -7.51 16.65
C GLY A 241 -5.81 -6.20 17.15
N GLN A 242 -6.55 -6.27 18.25
CA GLN A 242 -7.12 -5.10 18.93
C GLN A 242 -6.35 -4.81 20.21
N VAL A 243 -6.35 -3.55 20.64
CA VAL A 243 -5.78 -3.17 21.93
C VAL A 243 -6.66 -3.74 23.04
N GLN A 244 -6.06 -4.53 23.92
CA GLN A 244 -6.69 -4.97 25.15
C GLN A 244 -6.04 -4.22 26.31
N SER A 245 -6.88 -3.62 27.15
CA SER A 245 -6.45 -3.11 28.45
C SER A 245 -7.11 -3.94 29.55
N PRO A 246 -6.34 -4.51 30.48
CA PRO A 246 -6.88 -5.23 31.64
C PRO A 246 -7.53 -4.29 32.66
N PHE A 247 -7.12 -3.02 32.69
CA PHE A 247 -7.58 -2.05 33.67
C PHE A 247 -8.01 -0.74 32.99
N PRO A 248 -9.10 -0.11 33.44
CA PRO A 248 -9.50 1.21 32.96
C PRO A 248 -8.67 2.34 33.59
N LEU A 249 -8.63 3.52 32.97
CA LEU A 249 -7.82 4.65 33.47
C LEU A 249 -8.27 5.16 34.85
N ASP A 250 -9.58 5.08 35.14
CA ASP A 250 -10.16 5.47 36.43
C ASP A 250 -9.78 4.56 37.61
N SER A 251 -9.19 3.38 37.32
CA SER A 251 -8.72 2.44 38.35
C SER A 251 -7.33 2.77 38.90
N PHE A 252 -6.59 3.68 38.25
CA PHE A 252 -5.27 4.09 38.70
C PHE A 252 -5.36 5.13 39.84
N PRO A 253 -4.31 5.26 40.67
CA PRO A 253 -4.20 6.36 41.65
C PRO A 253 -4.43 7.76 41.06
N VAL A 254 -4.91 8.70 41.89
CA VAL A 254 -5.32 10.06 41.45
C VAL A 254 -4.16 10.82 40.79
N ASP A 255 -2.93 10.67 41.30
CA ASP A 255 -1.73 11.25 40.70
C ASP A 255 -1.48 10.76 39.26
N ILE A 256 -1.73 9.48 39.00
CA ILE A 256 -1.63 8.88 37.66
C ILE A 256 -2.79 9.30 36.77
N GLN A 257 -3.99 9.50 37.32
CA GLN A 257 -5.13 10.04 36.58
C GLN A 257 -4.87 11.49 36.13
N ASP A 258 -4.41 12.35 37.05
CA ASP A 258 -4.03 13.74 36.74
C ASP A 258 -2.93 13.79 35.66
N PHE A 259 -1.95 12.88 35.74
CA PHE A 259 -0.94 12.72 34.71
C PHE A 259 -1.51 12.26 33.36
N SER A 260 -2.47 11.32 33.38
CA SER A 260 -3.15 10.83 32.18
C SER A 260 -3.92 11.95 31.48
N ASP A 261 -4.59 12.82 32.26
CA ASP A 261 -5.27 14.02 31.74
C ASP A 261 -4.28 14.99 31.09
N GLN A 262 -3.12 15.22 31.73
CA GLN A 262 -2.06 16.04 31.16
C GLN A 262 -1.54 15.47 29.83
N VAL A 263 -1.34 14.16 29.76
CA VAL A 263 -0.93 13.47 28.53
C VAL A 263 -2.02 13.63 27.45
N GLN A 264 -3.28 13.44 27.80
CA GLN A 264 -4.41 13.60 26.87
C GLN A 264 -4.47 15.00 26.25
N GLN A 265 -4.35 16.05 27.08
CA GLN A 265 -4.32 17.43 26.58
C GLN A 265 -3.10 17.69 25.67
N SER A 266 -1.97 17.05 25.99
CA SER A 266 -0.74 17.20 25.20
C SER A 266 -0.85 16.51 23.84
N ILE A 267 -1.51 15.35 23.76
CA ILE A 267 -1.77 14.63 22.49
C ILE A 267 -2.61 15.47 21.53
N LEU A 268 -3.55 16.27 22.04
CA LEU A 268 -4.40 17.11 21.20
C LEU A 268 -3.68 18.35 20.64
N THR A 269 -2.66 18.82 21.34
CA THR A 269 -1.96 20.08 21.04
C THR A 269 -0.68 19.86 20.24
N HIS A 270 0.04 18.77 20.47
CA HIS A 270 1.33 18.49 19.83
C HIS A 270 1.18 17.47 18.68
N GLN A 271 2.01 17.62 17.64
CA GLN A 271 2.06 16.65 16.54
C GLN A 271 2.85 15.40 16.94
N ASN A 272 3.94 15.62 17.67
CA ASN A 272 4.80 14.59 18.24
C ASN A 272 4.79 14.75 19.75
N LEU A 273 4.60 13.65 20.48
CA LEU A 273 4.62 13.65 21.94
C LEU A 273 5.33 12.40 22.43
N ALA A 274 6.31 12.57 23.30
CA ALA A 274 6.99 11.47 23.96
C ALA A 274 6.78 11.51 25.48
N VAL A 275 6.29 10.41 26.04
CA VAL A 275 5.93 10.28 27.45
C VAL A 275 6.71 9.14 28.09
N LEU A 276 7.32 9.40 29.24
CA LEU A 276 8.09 8.42 30.00
C LEU A 276 7.47 8.16 31.37
N ALA A 277 7.02 6.93 31.60
CA ALA A 277 6.61 6.43 32.91
C ALA A 277 7.75 5.62 33.54
N HIS A 278 8.25 6.02 34.71
CA HIS A 278 9.32 5.30 35.40
C HIS A 278 8.93 4.91 36.82
N GLY A 279 9.57 3.89 37.39
CA GLY A 279 9.32 3.43 38.76
C GLY A 279 9.63 1.95 38.93
N VAL A 280 9.54 1.45 40.17
CA VAL A 280 9.89 0.05 40.46
C VAL A 280 8.98 -0.95 39.72
N PRO A 281 9.45 -2.18 39.43
CA PRO A 281 8.60 -3.22 38.84
C PRO A 281 7.32 -3.45 39.66
N GLY A 282 6.21 -3.72 38.97
CA GLY A 282 4.91 -3.93 39.63
C GLY A 282 4.12 -2.67 39.96
N THR A 283 4.55 -1.48 39.52
CA THR A 283 3.81 -0.22 39.73
C THR A 283 2.75 0.07 38.67
N GLY A 284 2.45 -0.88 37.78
CA GLY A 284 1.36 -0.74 36.80
C GLY A 284 1.70 0.08 35.54
N LYS A 285 2.96 0.46 35.30
CA LYS A 285 3.39 1.24 34.12
C LYS A 285 2.90 0.67 32.78
N THR A 286 3.05 -0.64 32.57
CA THR A 286 2.62 -1.32 31.34
C THR A 286 1.09 -1.41 31.24
N ALA A 287 0.39 -1.56 32.36
CA ALA A 287 -1.06 -1.53 32.39
C ALA A 287 -1.59 -0.14 32.04
N TRP A 288 -0.93 0.91 32.54
CA TRP A 288 -1.26 2.30 32.23
C TRP A 288 -1.09 2.62 30.75
N THR A 289 0.01 2.22 30.10
CA THR A 289 0.18 2.46 28.66
C THR A 289 -0.88 1.76 27.81
N GLN A 290 -1.30 0.55 28.20
CA GLN A 290 -2.40 -0.17 27.55
C GLN A 290 -3.76 0.52 27.76
N ALA A 291 -4.02 1.03 28.96
CA ALA A 291 -5.23 1.79 29.28
C ALA A 291 -5.30 3.09 28.47
N MET A 292 -4.20 3.87 28.45
CA MET A 292 -4.06 5.07 27.62
C MET A 292 -4.27 4.77 26.13
N ALA A 293 -3.69 3.68 25.64
CA ALA A 293 -3.85 3.27 24.25
C ALA A 293 -5.31 2.96 23.92
N ARG A 294 -5.99 2.20 24.77
CA ARG A 294 -7.38 1.77 24.54
C ARG A 294 -8.39 2.90 24.68
N GLU A 295 -8.27 3.73 25.71
CA GLU A 295 -9.30 4.72 26.07
C GLU A 295 -9.08 6.09 25.46
N VAL A 296 -7.83 6.46 25.15
CA VAL A 296 -7.51 7.79 24.61
C VAL A 296 -7.06 7.69 23.15
N LEU A 297 -6.05 6.88 22.85
CA LEU A 297 -5.42 6.90 21.53
C LEU A 297 -6.25 6.20 20.44
N VAL A 298 -6.84 5.03 20.73
CA VAL A 298 -7.70 4.31 19.79
C VAL A 298 -8.91 5.16 19.34
N PRO A 299 -9.67 5.81 20.24
CA PRO A 299 -10.77 6.71 19.84
C PRO A 299 -10.33 7.91 19.00
N LEU A 300 -9.09 8.38 19.18
CA LEU A 300 -8.47 9.42 18.35
C LEU A 300 -7.98 8.90 16.99
N GLY A 301 -8.10 7.59 16.73
CA GLY A 301 -7.74 6.95 15.46
C GLY A 301 -6.25 6.59 15.34
N TYR A 302 -5.54 6.44 16.46
CA TYR A 302 -4.15 5.99 16.44
C TYR A 302 -4.06 4.48 16.20
N VAL A 303 -3.14 4.07 15.34
CA VAL A 303 -2.70 2.68 15.23
C VAL A 303 -1.60 2.44 16.26
N ILE A 304 -1.76 1.41 17.09
CA ILE A 304 -0.86 1.15 18.21
C ILE A 304 0.20 0.11 17.82
N PHE A 305 1.47 0.44 18.03
CA PHE A 305 2.60 -0.47 17.86
C PHE A 305 3.24 -0.72 19.23
N ILE A 306 3.17 -1.94 19.72
CA ILE A 306 3.86 -2.40 20.94
C ILE A 306 5.11 -3.12 20.48
N LEU A 307 6.26 -2.46 20.59
CA LEU A 307 7.53 -2.94 20.06
C LEU A 307 8.55 -3.16 21.19
N ASP A 308 9.37 -4.20 21.05
CA ASP A 308 10.58 -4.37 21.85
C ASP A 308 11.74 -3.49 21.35
N HIS A 309 12.83 -3.48 22.10
CA HIS A 309 13.99 -2.64 21.82
C HIS A 309 14.61 -2.90 20.43
N ASP A 310 14.68 -4.17 20.00
CA ASP A 310 15.24 -4.58 18.71
C ASP A 310 14.35 -4.14 17.53
N ALA A 311 13.02 -4.23 17.71
CA ALA A 311 12.03 -3.81 16.72
C ALA A 311 12.02 -2.29 16.54
N VAL A 312 12.10 -1.51 17.63
CA VAL A 312 12.13 -0.05 17.58
C VAL A 312 13.32 0.46 16.76
N GLN A 313 14.49 -0.18 16.88
CA GLN A 313 15.69 0.22 16.13
C GLN A 313 15.50 0.19 14.61
N ASN A 314 14.66 -0.71 14.10
CA ASN A 314 14.43 -0.91 12.68
C ASN A 314 13.06 -0.41 12.23
N PHE A 315 12.32 0.25 13.14
CA PHE A 315 10.99 0.73 12.84
C PHE A 315 11.04 1.97 11.94
N VAL A 316 10.26 1.90 10.88
CA VAL A 316 9.96 3.04 10.01
C VAL A 316 8.43 3.13 9.97
N PRO A 317 7.85 4.24 10.44
CA PRO A 317 6.42 4.49 10.35
C PRO A 317 5.88 4.30 8.94
N PRO A 318 4.81 3.52 8.76
CA PRO A 318 4.18 3.37 7.47
C PRO A 318 3.59 4.70 6.97
N SER A 319 3.94 5.13 5.76
CA SER A 319 3.55 6.43 5.20
C SER A 319 2.04 6.61 5.01
N TYR A 320 1.30 5.51 4.81
CA TYR A 320 -0.15 5.52 4.65
C TYR A 320 -0.91 5.75 5.96
N LEU A 321 -0.25 5.71 7.12
CA LEU A 321 -0.87 5.95 8.43
C LEU A 321 -0.68 7.40 8.87
N GLU A 322 -1.78 8.06 9.24
CA GLU A 322 -1.73 9.46 9.72
C GLU A 322 -1.43 9.58 11.22
N ARG A 323 -1.83 8.60 12.03
CA ARG A 323 -1.72 8.65 13.49
C ARG A 323 -1.16 7.34 14.03
N ILE A 324 0.01 7.43 14.65
CA ILE A 324 0.78 6.26 15.09
C ILE A 324 1.12 6.45 16.55
N CYS A 325 0.86 5.42 17.36
CA CYS A 325 1.36 5.34 18.71
C CYS A 325 2.39 4.22 18.80
N LEU A 326 3.56 4.53 19.35
CA LEU A 326 4.60 3.57 19.66
C LEU A 326 4.67 3.37 21.18
N ILE A 327 4.46 2.15 21.64
CA ILE A 327 4.63 1.73 23.02
C ILE A 327 5.94 0.95 23.11
N ILE A 328 6.89 1.47 23.90
CA ILE A 328 8.19 0.88 24.15
C ILE A 328 8.24 0.44 25.61
N ASN A 329 8.32 -0.87 25.82
CA ASN A 329 8.51 -1.42 27.15
C ASN A 329 10.00 -1.56 27.48
N GLU A 330 10.35 -1.33 28.75
CA GLU A 330 11.73 -1.45 29.24
C GLU A 330 12.72 -0.59 28.44
N ALA A 331 12.38 0.69 28.24
CA ALA A 331 13.16 1.64 27.46
C ALA A 331 14.57 1.90 28.06
N ASP A 332 14.83 1.50 29.30
CA ASP A 332 16.17 1.50 29.89
C ASP A 332 17.14 0.52 29.21
N ASN A 333 16.63 -0.54 28.57
CA ASN A 333 17.45 -1.47 27.78
C ASN A 333 17.94 -0.84 26.46
N LEU A 334 17.21 0.15 25.92
CA LEU A 334 17.63 0.86 24.70
C LEU A 334 18.89 1.71 24.90
N ALA A 335 19.17 2.12 26.14
CA ALA A 335 20.29 3.00 26.46
C ALA A 335 21.59 2.25 26.78
N GLN A 336 21.52 0.98 27.23
CA GLN A 336 22.71 0.20 27.59
C GLN A 336 23.59 -0.15 26.38
N ASP A 337 23.02 -0.28 25.18
CA ASP A 337 23.75 -0.58 23.93
C ASP A 337 24.79 0.50 23.53
N ARG A 338 24.80 1.67 24.20
CA ARG A 338 25.89 2.66 24.07
C ARG A 338 27.16 2.30 24.83
N GLY A 339 27.06 1.58 25.94
CA GLY A 339 28.19 1.35 26.85
C GLY A 339 29.04 0.13 26.51
N SER A 340 28.46 -0.86 25.82
CA SER A 340 29.07 -2.18 25.60
C SER A 340 29.72 -2.37 24.23
N ASP A 341 29.24 -1.71 23.17
CA ASP A 341 29.68 -1.94 21.78
C ASP A 341 30.23 -0.67 21.09
N PHE A 342 31.50 -0.36 21.37
CA PHE A 342 32.28 0.72 20.74
C PHE A 342 32.57 0.43 19.26
N GLY A 343 31.56 0.56 18.37
CA GLY A 343 31.83 0.61 16.93
C GLY A 343 30.63 0.46 15.98
N ARG A 344 29.49 -0.10 16.43
CA ARG A 344 28.29 -0.32 15.59
C ARG A 344 27.00 0.30 16.14
N SER A 345 26.98 0.86 17.34
CA SER A 345 25.77 1.36 18.01
C SER A 345 25.40 2.83 17.75
N SER A 346 26.28 3.63 17.11
CA SER A 346 26.00 5.07 16.90
C SER A 346 24.82 5.30 15.95
N THR A 347 24.77 4.56 14.83
CA THR A 347 23.73 4.72 13.79
C THR A 347 22.34 4.29 14.29
N LYS A 348 22.28 3.25 15.14
CA LYS A 348 21.03 2.72 15.70
C LYS A 348 20.41 3.67 16.73
N THR A 349 21.24 4.28 17.57
CA THR A 349 20.75 5.22 18.59
C THR A 349 20.32 6.54 17.94
N GLU A 350 21.04 6.99 16.92
CA GLU A 350 20.66 8.15 16.11
C GLU A 350 19.28 7.96 15.47
N HIS A 351 18.97 6.76 14.98
CA HIS A 351 17.64 6.44 14.43
C HIS A 351 16.55 6.65 15.48
N ILE A 352 16.69 6.07 16.68
CA ILE A 352 15.68 6.22 17.76
C ILE A 352 15.53 7.68 18.19
N LEU A 353 16.64 8.39 18.37
CA LEU A 353 16.60 9.81 18.73
C LEU A 353 15.90 10.63 17.65
N SER A 354 16.14 10.31 16.38
CA SER A 354 15.54 11.00 15.26
C SER A 354 14.07 10.58 15.03
N LEU A 355 13.65 9.38 15.48
CA LEU A 355 12.24 8.97 15.56
C LEU A 355 11.50 9.77 16.64
N LEU A 356 12.13 10.00 17.80
CA LEU A 356 11.59 10.79 18.92
C LEU A 356 11.55 12.29 18.60
N ASP A 357 12.61 12.83 17.99
CA ASP A 357 12.71 14.23 17.54
C ASP A 357 11.75 14.51 16.35
N GLY A 358 11.24 13.47 15.69
CA GLY A 358 10.39 13.57 14.50
C GLY A 358 11.12 13.97 13.21
N THR A 359 12.46 14.00 13.23
CA THR A 359 13.32 14.47 12.13
C THR A 359 13.54 13.41 11.04
N LEU A 360 13.39 12.12 11.35
CA LEU A 360 13.41 11.06 10.32
C LEU A 360 12.27 11.21 9.33
N TYR A 361 11.11 11.67 9.79
CA TYR A 361 9.90 11.75 8.97
C TYR A 361 9.91 12.94 8.03
N GLN A 362 10.60 14.03 8.42
CA GLN A 362 10.71 15.22 7.57
C GLN A 362 11.78 15.08 6.48
N SER A 363 12.76 14.18 6.67
CA SER A 363 13.86 13.98 5.73
C SER A 363 13.62 12.86 4.71
N VAL A 364 12.74 11.90 5.01
CA VAL A 364 12.33 10.81 4.11
C VAL A 364 10.91 11.07 3.61
N VAL A 365 10.71 12.18 2.90
CA VAL A 365 9.49 12.42 2.13
C VAL A 365 9.81 12.08 0.68
N ASP A 366 9.18 11.04 0.15
CA ASP A 366 9.22 10.74 -1.27
C ASP A 366 8.59 11.94 -2.03
N GLU A 367 9.34 12.56 -2.95
CA GLU A 367 8.86 13.71 -3.74
C GLU A 367 7.56 13.41 -4.51
N SER A 368 7.25 12.12 -4.70
CA SER A 368 6.04 11.65 -5.37
C SER A 368 4.76 11.68 -4.51
N MET A 369 4.86 11.73 -3.18
CA MET A 369 3.70 11.77 -2.27
C MET A 369 3.58 13.13 -1.56
N PRO A 370 2.35 13.69 -1.41
CA PRO A 370 2.15 14.88 -0.61
C PRO A 370 2.51 14.55 0.85
N PRO A 371 3.14 15.47 1.60
CA PRO A 371 3.51 15.21 2.99
C PRO A 371 2.22 15.06 3.83
N LEU A 372 1.83 13.82 4.11
CA LEU A 372 0.86 13.51 5.15
C LEU A 372 1.45 13.99 6.48
N LYS A 373 0.74 14.88 7.19
CA LYS A 373 1.13 15.33 8.53
C LYS A 373 0.89 14.18 9.51
N GLN A 374 1.84 13.25 9.56
CA GLN A 374 1.81 12.14 10.51
C GLN A 374 1.93 12.69 11.94
N ARG A 375 1.11 12.15 12.85
CA ARG A 375 1.20 12.41 14.29
C ARG A 375 1.76 11.19 14.99
N LEU A 376 2.77 11.39 15.82
CA LEU A 376 3.44 10.33 16.55
C LEU A 376 3.30 10.52 18.06
N VAL A 377 2.80 9.51 18.76
CA VAL A 377 2.81 9.47 20.22
C VAL A 377 3.68 8.31 20.67
N VAL A 378 4.72 8.57 21.44
CA VAL A 378 5.60 7.54 21.99
C VAL A 378 5.36 7.41 23.49
N LEU A 379 4.90 6.25 23.93
CA LEU A 379 4.72 5.91 25.34
C LEU A 379 5.84 4.95 25.75
N MET A 380 6.66 5.36 26.69
CA MET A 380 7.81 4.59 27.17
C MET A 380 7.63 4.22 28.63
N THR A 381 8.03 3.00 28.98
CA THR A 381 8.13 2.56 30.37
C THR A 381 9.56 2.16 30.70
N CYS A 382 10.07 2.55 31.86
CA CYS A 382 11.38 2.11 32.34
C CYS A 382 11.37 1.82 33.84
N ASN A 383 12.31 1.00 34.30
CA ASN A 383 12.43 0.68 35.72
C ASN A 383 13.25 1.75 36.47
N THR A 384 14.37 2.17 35.89
CA THR A 384 15.21 3.25 36.43
C THR A 384 15.62 4.23 35.34
N THR A 385 15.56 5.52 35.67
CA THR A 385 16.01 6.60 34.77
C THR A 385 17.53 6.74 34.74
N GLU A 386 18.24 6.24 35.76
CA GLU A 386 19.71 6.31 35.88
C GLU A 386 20.45 5.59 34.74
N ARG A 387 19.83 4.54 34.17
CA ARG A 387 20.41 3.76 33.07
C ARG A 387 20.10 4.35 31.70
N MET A 388 19.23 5.35 31.63
CA MET A 388 18.85 5.98 30.37
C MET A 388 19.92 6.97 29.91
N ASP A 389 20.09 7.06 28.59
CA ASP A 389 20.96 8.04 27.98
C ASP A 389 20.49 9.47 28.32
N PRO A 390 21.34 10.32 28.92
CA PRO A 390 20.99 11.72 29.19
C PRO A 390 20.55 12.49 27.94
N ALA A 391 20.96 12.06 26.73
CA ALA A 391 20.47 12.64 25.49
C ALA A 391 19.02 12.25 25.13
N LEU A 392 18.48 11.12 25.62
CA LEU A 392 17.07 10.76 25.47
C LEU A 392 16.18 11.63 26.38
N LEU A 393 16.63 11.93 27.59
CA LEU A 393 15.86 12.67 28.60
C LEU A 393 15.82 14.20 28.36
N ARG A 394 16.37 14.69 27.25
CA ARG A 394 16.35 16.13 26.93
C ARG A 394 14.94 16.56 26.50
N ARG A 395 14.57 17.79 26.87
CA ARG A 395 13.33 18.43 26.38
C ARG A 395 13.31 18.44 24.85
N GLY A 396 12.18 18.06 24.26
CA GLY A 396 12.01 17.85 22.82
C GLY A 396 12.10 16.38 22.39
N ARG A 397 12.61 15.49 23.25
CA ARG A 397 12.66 14.02 23.03
C ARG A 397 11.80 13.24 24.00
N VAL A 398 11.71 13.74 25.23
CA VAL A 398 10.73 13.34 26.23
C VAL A 398 10.09 14.63 26.73
N ASP A 399 8.80 14.76 26.50
CA ASP A 399 8.02 15.96 26.82
C ASP A 399 7.43 15.87 28.22
N LEU A 400 6.97 14.68 28.59
CA LEU A 400 6.32 14.40 29.87
C LEU A 400 6.96 13.19 30.55
N THR A 401 7.26 13.33 31.84
CA THR A 401 7.84 12.27 32.66
C THR A 401 7.10 12.19 34.00
N HIS A 402 6.80 10.98 34.45
CA HIS A 402 6.14 10.75 35.74
C HIS A 402 6.66 9.51 36.46
N GLU A 403 6.77 9.59 37.78
CA GLU A 403 7.22 8.52 38.65
C GLU A 403 6.03 7.74 39.22
N PHE A 404 5.95 6.46 38.92
CA PHE A 404 4.97 5.54 39.45
C PHE A 404 5.52 4.95 40.75
N ALA A 405 5.19 5.60 41.88
CA ALA A 405 5.74 5.26 43.20
C ALA A 405 5.02 4.09 43.90
N HIS A 406 3.75 3.84 43.56
CA HIS A 406 2.91 2.87 44.26
C HIS A 406 2.80 1.55 43.49
N VAL A 407 2.92 0.42 44.20
CA VAL A 407 2.71 -0.91 43.63
C VAL A 407 1.24 -1.04 43.23
N PHE A 408 1.01 -1.37 41.97
CA PHE A 408 -0.30 -1.54 41.38
C PHE A 408 -0.53 -3.05 41.25
N VAL A 409 -1.32 -3.57 42.20
CA VAL A 409 -1.79 -4.96 42.43
C VAL A 409 -1.11 -6.07 41.63
#